data_AF-A0AAU2RD41-F1
#
_entry.id   AF-A0AAU2RD41-F1
#
_cell.length_a   1.000
_cell.length_b   1.000
_cell.length_c   1.000
_cell.angle_alpha   90.00
_cell.angle_beta   90.00
_cell.angle_gamma   90.00
#
_symmetry.space_group_name_H-M   'P 1'
#
loop_
_entity.id
_entity.type
_entity.pdbx_description
1 polymer ?
#
loop_
_entity_poly.entity_id
_entity_poly.type
_entity_poly.pdbx_seq_one_letter_code
_entity_poly.pdbx_strand_id
1 'polypeptide(L)'
;MTQPTDSVPKSRHEEPPEDRRPGVWGQGRWVTAVGQVLGNFVVSLVVGDALKDAAEGVRSWRGWNWLPFLVVLALGGTALLRAQGSSGQLPGVCVMLAVATAAALVRVAGFRRPAAIAALVSALSLALAAGALVRAEYLRGHGEVDVEGRTTVTPDRPLTDGETLDVVVRGGVARTHLRLVLSVAEAFPDTQFCTPDTSLDVALDGGRAAVTDVTSGEAVDLPLGGVRPDARVRVVVRAPHGCQMRVTVHDAVLHG
;
A
#
# COMPACT_ATOMS: atom_id res chain seq x y z
N MET A 1 76.16 -7.64 -22.92
CA MET A 1 75.05 -8.04 -23.82
C MET A 1 74.23 -9.09 -23.10
N THR A 2 73.05 -8.72 -22.60
CA THR A 2 71.88 -9.60 -22.36
C THR A 2 70.76 -8.72 -21.80
N GLN A 3 69.73 -8.47 -22.62
CA GLN A 3 68.49 -7.78 -22.26
C GLN A 3 67.56 -8.73 -21.50
N PRO A 4 66.84 -8.28 -20.46
CA PRO A 4 65.66 -8.98 -19.96
C PRO A 4 64.43 -8.56 -20.79
N THR A 5 63.70 -9.55 -21.27
CA THR A 5 62.43 -9.43 -21.99
C THR A 5 61.28 -9.13 -21.03
N ASP A 6 60.64 -7.98 -21.21
CA ASP A 6 59.35 -7.64 -20.62
C ASP A 6 58.22 -8.44 -21.30
N SER A 7 57.57 -9.31 -20.53
CA SER A 7 56.34 -9.98 -20.95
C SER A 7 55.13 -9.17 -20.49
N VAL A 8 54.47 -8.51 -21.45
CA VAL A 8 53.21 -7.77 -21.26
C VAL A 8 52.06 -8.75 -20.97
N PRO A 9 51.30 -8.60 -19.86
CA PRO A 9 50.15 -9.45 -19.59
C PRO A 9 48.97 -9.08 -20.51
N LYS A 10 48.47 -10.10 -21.21
CA LYS A 10 47.31 -10.08 -22.09
C LYS A 10 46.04 -9.82 -21.27
N SER A 11 45.45 -8.63 -21.40
CA SER A 11 44.16 -8.28 -20.79
C SER A 11 43.05 -9.20 -21.31
N ARG A 12 42.39 -9.90 -20.39
CA ARG A 12 41.14 -10.62 -20.69
C ARG A 12 40.03 -9.57 -20.85
N HIS A 13 39.41 -9.53 -22.02
CA HIS A 13 38.08 -8.96 -22.17
C HIS A 13 37.11 -9.86 -21.38
N GLU A 14 36.70 -9.40 -20.21
CA GLU A 14 35.47 -9.88 -19.57
C GLU A 14 34.29 -9.27 -20.33
N GLU A 15 33.52 -10.12 -21.00
CA GLU A 15 32.22 -9.75 -21.55
C GLU A 15 31.32 -9.23 -20.42
N PRO A 16 30.60 -8.10 -20.63
CA PRO A 16 29.71 -7.57 -19.63
C PRO A 16 28.57 -8.58 -19.35
N PRO A 17 28.20 -8.80 -18.08
CA PRO A 17 27.14 -9.72 -17.72
C PRO A 17 25.82 -9.28 -18.36
N GLU A 18 25.27 -10.18 -19.17
CA GLU A 18 23.97 -10.06 -19.82
C GLU A 18 22.89 -9.78 -18.76
N ASP A 19 22.39 -8.54 -18.77
CA ASP A 19 21.34 -8.01 -17.90
C ASP A 19 20.03 -8.78 -18.13
N ARG A 20 19.90 -9.95 -17.51
CA ARG A 20 18.65 -10.72 -17.42
C ARG A 20 17.65 -9.95 -16.57
N ARG A 21 17.02 -8.94 -17.18
CA ARG A 21 15.83 -8.31 -16.65
C ARG A 21 14.73 -9.37 -16.52
N PRO A 22 14.23 -9.69 -15.32
CA PRO A 22 13.09 -10.57 -15.18
C PRO A 22 11.89 -9.94 -15.89
N GLY A 23 11.38 -10.66 -16.89
CA GLY A 23 10.29 -10.21 -17.75
C GLY A 23 9.02 -9.90 -16.97
N VAL A 24 8.57 -8.65 -17.07
CA VAL A 24 7.28 -8.10 -16.60
C VAL A 24 6.06 -8.76 -17.30
N TRP A 25 6.27 -9.74 -18.19
CA TRP A 25 5.23 -10.39 -18.99
C TRP A 25 4.38 -11.43 -18.24
N GLY A 26 4.70 -11.76 -16.98
CA GLY A 26 3.97 -12.78 -16.21
C GLY A 26 2.64 -12.31 -15.59
N GLN A 27 2.44 -11.01 -15.38
CA GLN A 27 1.35 -10.52 -14.53
C GLN A 27 0.04 -10.27 -15.29
N GLY A 28 0.09 -10.02 -16.60
CA GLY A 28 -1.12 -9.79 -17.42
C GLY A 28 -1.96 -11.04 -17.72
N ARG A 29 -1.34 -12.24 -17.71
CA ARG A 29 -2.02 -13.48 -18.14
C ARG A 29 -2.95 -14.07 -17.07
N TRP A 30 -2.70 -13.78 -15.80
CA TRP A 30 -3.57 -14.19 -14.70
C TRP A 30 -4.85 -13.36 -14.61
N VAL A 31 -4.78 -12.07 -14.93
CA VAL A 31 -5.93 -11.16 -14.87
C VAL A 31 -7.00 -11.51 -15.92
N THR A 32 -6.59 -11.94 -17.11
CA THR A 32 -7.52 -12.34 -18.17
C THR A 32 -8.20 -13.68 -17.89
N ALA A 33 -7.47 -14.67 -17.36
CA ALA A 33 -8.05 -15.97 -17.02
C ALA A 33 -9.08 -15.86 -15.88
N VAL A 34 -8.79 -15.10 -14.83
CA VAL A 34 -9.73 -14.89 -13.71
C VAL A 34 -10.95 -14.09 -14.18
N GLY A 35 -10.76 -13.08 -15.02
CA GLY A 35 -11.87 -12.31 -15.60
C GLY A 35 -12.82 -13.15 -16.45
N GLN A 36 -12.30 -14.10 -17.23
CA GLN A 36 -13.10 -14.96 -18.10
C GLN A 36 -13.87 -16.03 -17.30
N VAL A 37 -13.27 -16.57 -16.24
CA VAL A 37 -13.93 -17.53 -15.33
C VAL A 37 -15.02 -16.84 -14.52
N LEU A 38 -14.76 -15.64 -13.97
CA LEU A 38 -15.78 -14.85 -13.29
C LEU A 38 -16.90 -14.41 -14.24
N GLY A 39 -16.57 -14.01 -15.47
CA GLY A 39 -17.54 -13.66 -16.49
C GLY A 39 -18.51 -14.82 -16.78
N ASN A 40 -17.97 -16.02 -17.02
CA ASN A 40 -18.80 -17.21 -17.22
C ASN A 40 -19.60 -17.60 -15.97
N PHE A 41 -19.04 -17.43 -14.77
CA PHE A 41 -19.75 -17.74 -13.52
C PHE A 41 -20.90 -16.77 -13.25
N VAL A 42 -20.72 -15.48 -13.53
CA VAL A 42 -21.77 -14.46 -13.44
C VAL A 42 -22.85 -14.73 -14.47
N VAL A 43 -22.48 -15.06 -15.71
CA VAL A 43 -23.45 -15.45 -16.75
C VAL A 43 -24.20 -16.71 -16.32
N SER A 44 -23.55 -17.74 -15.79
CA SER A 44 -24.24 -18.95 -15.29
C SER A 44 -25.13 -18.69 -14.08
N LEU A 45 -24.79 -17.76 -13.18
CA LEU A 45 -25.65 -17.37 -12.07
C LEU A 45 -26.89 -16.59 -12.53
N VAL A 46 -26.72 -15.69 -13.49
CA VAL A 46 -27.83 -14.90 -14.07
C VAL A 46 -28.73 -15.79 -14.93
N VAL A 47 -28.15 -16.65 -15.76
CA VAL A 47 -28.86 -17.63 -16.60
C VAL A 47 -29.51 -18.70 -15.73
N GLY A 48 -28.91 -19.07 -14.60
CA GLY A 48 -29.51 -19.96 -13.60
C GLY A 48 -30.73 -19.38 -12.91
N ASP A 49 -30.81 -18.06 -12.69
CA ASP A 49 -32.01 -17.39 -12.18
C ASP A 49 -33.10 -17.29 -13.27
N ALA A 50 -32.75 -17.23 -14.56
CA ALA A 50 -33.72 -17.28 -15.68
C ALA A 50 -34.23 -18.72 -15.98
N LEU A 51 -33.39 -19.75 -15.80
CA LEU A 51 -33.79 -21.16 -15.88
C LEU A 51 -34.63 -21.62 -14.68
N LYS A 52 -34.66 -20.84 -13.61
CA LYS A 52 -35.40 -21.10 -12.37
C LYS A 52 -36.92 -21.05 -12.53
N ASP A 53 -37.41 -20.26 -13.49
CA ASP A 53 -38.83 -20.21 -13.85
C ASP A 53 -39.29 -21.50 -14.58
N ALA A 54 -38.36 -22.35 -15.05
CA ALA A 54 -38.68 -23.60 -15.74
C ALA A 54 -38.66 -24.85 -14.82
N ALA A 55 -38.21 -24.73 -13.57
CA ALA A 55 -38.00 -25.88 -12.67
C ALA A 55 -38.80 -25.75 -11.35
N GLU A 56 -40.12 -25.94 -11.43
CA GLU A 56 -41.10 -25.78 -10.34
C GLU A 56 -40.96 -26.77 -9.15
N GLY A 57 -39.93 -27.62 -9.11
CA GLY A 57 -39.91 -28.79 -8.21
C GLY A 57 -39.16 -28.68 -6.88
N VAL A 58 -38.23 -27.74 -6.68
CA VAL A 58 -37.27 -27.84 -5.55
C VAL A 58 -37.66 -26.93 -4.39
N ARG A 59 -38.57 -27.44 -3.54
CA ARG A 59 -39.26 -26.73 -2.45
C ARG A 59 -38.49 -26.58 -1.12
N SER A 60 -37.17 -26.48 -1.14
CA SER A 60 -36.37 -26.04 0.04
C SER A 60 -35.55 -24.79 -0.29
N TRP A 61 -36.29 -23.77 -0.71
CA TRP A 61 -35.85 -22.52 -1.35
C TRP A 61 -35.03 -21.56 -0.47
N ARG A 62 -34.91 -21.83 0.84
CA ARG A 62 -34.20 -20.93 1.74
C ARG A 62 -32.69 -20.94 1.50
N GLY A 63 -32.10 -22.09 1.16
CA GLY A 63 -30.65 -22.26 1.00
C GLY A 63 -30.05 -21.57 -0.23
N TRP A 64 -30.75 -21.58 -1.37
CA TRP A 64 -30.23 -21.06 -2.63
C TRP A 64 -30.10 -19.53 -2.69
N ASN A 65 -30.85 -18.80 -1.86
CA ASN A 65 -30.69 -17.34 -1.73
C ASN A 65 -29.45 -16.93 -0.92
N TRP A 66 -28.87 -17.85 -0.13
CA TRP A 66 -27.64 -17.57 0.62
C TRP A 66 -26.38 -17.67 -0.24
N LEU A 67 -26.41 -18.44 -1.33
CA LEU A 67 -25.20 -18.70 -2.12
C LEU A 67 -24.58 -17.41 -2.71
N PRO A 68 -25.34 -16.50 -3.35
CA PRO A 68 -24.80 -15.22 -3.81
C PRO A 68 -24.30 -14.34 -2.65
N PHE A 69 -24.99 -14.37 -1.50
CA PHE A 69 -24.60 -13.62 -0.30
C PHE A 69 -23.26 -14.11 0.26
N LEU A 70 -23.06 -15.43 0.37
CA LEU A 70 -21.80 -16.03 0.80
C LEU A 70 -20.65 -15.69 -0.15
N VAL A 71 -20.91 -15.63 -1.47
CA VAL A 71 -19.90 -15.21 -2.45
C VAL A 71 -19.51 -13.74 -2.23
N VAL A 72 -20.48 -12.84 -2.05
CA VAL A 72 -20.20 -11.42 -1.75
C VAL A 72 -19.39 -11.26 -0.46
N LEU A 73 -19.76 -12.00 0.60
CA LEU A 73 -19.02 -12.00 1.86
C LEU A 73 -17.60 -12.55 1.70
N ALA A 74 -17.41 -13.64 0.95
CA ALA A 74 -16.10 -14.22 0.72
C ALA A 74 -15.20 -13.27 -0.08
N LEU A 75 -15.72 -12.65 -1.14
CA LEU A 75 -15.01 -11.63 -1.91
C LEU A 75 -14.68 -10.41 -1.03
N GLY A 76 -15.62 -9.98 -0.19
CA GLY A 76 -15.42 -8.88 0.72
C GLY A 76 -14.38 -9.12 1.80
N GLY A 77 -14.43 -10.27 2.45
CA GLY A 77 -13.42 -10.70 3.40
C GLY A 77 -12.04 -10.79 2.74
N THR A 78 -11.97 -11.34 1.52
CA THR A 78 -10.71 -11.41 0.76
C THR A 78 -10.19 -10.01 0.43
N ALA A 79 -11.06 -9.11 -0.01
CA ALA A 79 -10.69 -7.72 -0.31
C ALA A 79 -10.17 -6.99 0.93
N LEU A 80 -10.82 -7.15 2.09
CA LEU A 80 -10.38 -6.54 3.36
C LEU A 80 -9.06 -7.11 3.86
N LEU A 81 -8.86 -8.44 3.78
CA LEU A 81 -7.59 -9.07 4.18
C LEU A 81 -6.42 -8.63 3.27
N ARG A 82 -6.70 -8.28 2.01
CA ARG A 82 -5.68 -7.86 1.05
C ARG A 82 -5.48 -6.36 0.97
N ALA A 83 -6.47 -5.56 1.38
CA ALA A 83 -6.39 -4.12 1.41
C ALA A 83 -5.36 -3.68 2.46
N GLN A 84 -4.16 -3.39 1.98
CA GLN A 84 -3.14 -2.66 2.73
C GLN A 84 -3.10 -1.28 2.09
N GLY A 85 -3.50 -0.25 2.83
CA GLY A 85 -3.57 1.11 2.31
C GLY A 85 -3.67 2.12 3.45
N SER A 86 -3.24 3.35 3.19
CA SER A 86 -3.43 4.47 4.11
C SER A 86 -4.91 4.70 4.41
N SER A 87 -5.18 5.32 5.57
CA SER A 87 -6.52 5.62 6.09
C SER A 87 -7.41 6.38 5.08
N GLY A 88 -6.81 7.16 4.16
CA GLY A 88 -7.52 7.87 3.10
C GLY A 88 -7.98 6.99 1.92
N GLN A 89 -7.36 5.84 1.67
CA GLN A 89 -7.62 5.01 0.48
C GLN A 89 -8.61 3.86 0.75
N LEU A 90 -8.67 3.37 1.98
CA LEU A 90 -9.58 2.33 2.46
C LEU A 90 -11.08 2.66 2.39
N PRO A 91 -11.57 3.90 2.65
CA PRO A 91 -12.99 4.20 2.72
C PRO A 91 -13.74 3.85 1.44
N GLY A 92 -13.13 4.06 0.28
CA GLY A 92 -13.75 3.72 -1.01
C GLY A 92 -14.02 2.22 -1.17
N VAL A 93 -13.10 1.36 -0.72
CA VAL A 93 -13.28 -0.10 -0.74
C VAL A 93 -14.37 -0.50 0.25
N CYS A 94 -14.36 0.07 1.45
CA CYS A 94 -15.38 -0.19 2.47
C CYS A 94 -16.78 0.23 2.02
N VAL A 95 -16.93 1.38 1.35
CA VAL A 95 -18.23 1.84 0.82
C VAL A 95 -18.74 0.91 -0.27
N MET A 96 -17.89 0.52 -1.24
CA MET A 96 -18.29 -0.45 -2.27
C MET A 96 -18.75 -1.77 -1.65
N LEU A 97 -18.05 -2.23 -0.61
CA LEU A 97 -18.37 -3.46 0.09
C LEU A 97 -19.66 -3.37 0.93
N ALA A 98 -19.86 -2.24 1.61
CA ALA A 98 -21.07 -1.97 2.37
C ALA A 98 -22.30 -1.96 1.46
N VAL A 99 -22.21 -1.29 0.30
CA VAL A 99 -23.29 -1.26 -0.70
C VAL A 99 -23.54 -2.66 -1.28
N ALA A 100 -22.49 -3.40 -1.63
CA ALA A 100 -22.60 -4.77 -2.13
C ALA A 100 -23.29 -5.69 -1.10
N THR A 101 -22.90 -5.59 0.16
CA THR A 101 -23.44 -6.41 1.25
C THR A 101 -24.88 -6.02 1.57
N ALA A 102 -25.21 -4.73 1.61
CA ALA A 102 -26.57 -4.25 1.80
C ALA A 102 -27.50 -4.72 0.66
N ALA A 103 -27.05 -4.63 -0.59
CA ALA A 103 -27.79 -5.14 -1.75
C ALA A 103 -28.04 -6.65 -1.66
N ALA A 104 -27.04 -7.42 -1.21
CA ALA A 104 -27.19 -8.86 -0.99
C ALA A 104 -28.12 -9.20 0.20
N LEU A 105 -28.08 -8.42 1.29
CA LEU A 105 -28.97 -8.58 2.44
C LEU A 105 -30.44 -8.32 2.09
N VAL A 106 -30.71 -7.30 1.26
CA VAL A 106 -32.08 -7.02 0.78
C VAL A 106 -32.68 -8.22 0.07
N ARG A 107 -31.86 -9.01 -0.64
CA ARG A 107 -32.30 -10.26 -1.29
C ARG A 107 -32.60 -11.36 -0.27
N VAL A 108 -31.73 -11.54 0.74
CA VAL A 108 -31.93 -12.56 1.79
C VAL A 108 -33.15 -12.26 2.66
N ALA A 109 -33.43 -10.98 2.92
CA ALA A 109 -34.58 -10.52 3.71
C ALA A 109 -35.94 -10.83 3.05
N GLY A 110 -35.98 -11.25 1.78
CA GLY A 110 -37.20 -11.73 1.14
C GLY A 110 -38.19 -10.64 0.76
N PHE A 111 -37.73 -9.40 0.55
CA PHE A 111 -38.57 -8.34 0.00
C PHE A 111 -39.07 -8.75 -1.38
N ARG A 112 -40.40 -8.86 -1.55
CA ARG A 112 -41.04 -9.18 -2.82
C ARG A 112 -40.72 -8.09 -3.84
N ARG A 113 -39.84 -8.38 -4.78
CA ARG A 113 -39.51 -7.54 -5.94
C ARG A 113 -39.74 -8.34 -7.22
N PRO A 114 -40.06 -7.68 -8.34
CA PRO A 114 -40.12 -8.37 -9.63
C PRO A 114 -38.75 -9.01 -9.96
N ALA A 115 -38.79 -10.17 -10.61
CA ALA A 115 -37.60 -11.00 -10.88
C ALA A 115 -36.47 -10.22 -11.57
N ALA A 116 -36.82 -9.35 -12.53
CA ALA A 116 -35.86 -8.48 -13.21
C ALA A 116 -35.07 -7.57 -12.25
N ILE A 117 -35.76 -6.96 -11.26
CA ILE A 117 -35.10 -6.11 -10.27
C ILE A 117 -34.20 -6.95 -9.35
N ALA A 118 -34.65 -8.14 -8.95
CA ALA A 118 -33.85 -9.04 -8.10
C ALA A 118 -32.56 -9.50 -8.82
N ALA A 119 -32.64 -9.81 -10.12
CA ALA A 119 -31.49 -10.16 -10.94
C ALA A 119 -30.52 -8.98 -11.06
N LEU A 120 -31.01 -7.77 -11.37
CA LEU A 120 -30.19 -6.56 -11.47
C LEU A 120 -29.47 -6.22 -10.16
N VAL A 121 -30.16 -6.30 -9.01
CA VAL A 121 -29.56 -6.06 -7.69
C VAL A 121 -28.43 -7.06 -7.40
N SER A 122 -28.57 -8.30 -7.86
CA SER A 122 -27.57 -9.36 -7.63
C SER A 122 -26.36 -9.24 -8.56
N ALA A 123 -26.59 -8.86 -9.82
CA ALA A 123 -25.52 -8.53 -10.74
C ALA A 123 -24.73 -7.31 -10.22
N LEU A 124 -25.43 -6.29 -9.73
CA LEU A 124 -24.81 -5.09 -9.17
C LEU A 124 -24.00 -5.40 -7.91
N SER A 125 -24.52 -6.22 -6.97
CA SER A 125 -23.79 -6.57 -5.75
C SER A 125 -22.51 -7.35 -6.06
N LEU A 126 -22.57 -8.30 -7.00
CA LEU A 126 -21.40 -9.05 -7.47
C LEU A 126 -20.39 -8.14 -8.17
N ALA A 127 -20.85 -7.24 -9.04
CA ALA A 127 -19.99 -6.28 -9.73
C ALA A 127 -19.28 -5.35 -8.75
N LEU A 128 -19.98 -4.86 -7.71
CA LEU A 128 -19.39 -4.03 -6.66
C LEU A 128 -18.39 -4.81 -5.80
N ALA A 129 -18.68 -6.06 -5.45
CA ALA A 129 -17.76 -6.91 -4.70
C ALA A 129 -16.48 -7.23 -5.51
N ALA A 130 -16.62 -7.55 -6.79
CA ALA A 130 -15.50 -7.73 -7.70
C ALA A 130 -14.70 -6.43 -7.90
N GLY A 131 -15.40 -5.30 -8.07
CA GLY A 131 -14.78 -3.98 -8.16
C GLY A 131 -13.99 -3.60 -6.90
N ALA A 132 -14.54 -3.90 -5.71
CA ALA A 132 -13.83 -3.72 -4.44
C ALA A 132 -12.57 -4.58 -4.36
N LEU A 133 -12.62 -5.84 -4.81
CA LEU A 133 -11.46 -6.72 -4.86
C LEU A 133 -10.38 -6.22 -5.84
N VAL A 134 -10.77 -5.85 -7.05
CA VAL A 134 -9.85 -5.27 -8.06
C VAL A 134 -9.23 -3.99 -7.53
N ARG A 135 -10.02 -3.13 -6.88
CA ARG A 135 -9.52 -1.91 -6.25
C ARG A 135 -8.55 -2.23 -5.10
N ALA A 136 -8.84 -3.23 -4.26
CA ALA A 136 -7.95 -3.65 -3.20
C ALA A 136 -6.61 -4.18 -3.73
N GLU A 137 -6.63 -4.97 -4.81
CA GLU A 137 -5.39 -5.44 -5.47
C GLU A 137 -4.62 -4.29 -6.12
N TYR A 138 -5.32 -3.34 -6.73
CA TYR A 138 -4.69 -2.14 -7.26
C TYR A 138 -3.99 -1.33 -6.17
N LEU A 139 -4.66 -1.10 -5.03
CA LEU A 139 -4.08 -0.42 -3.86
C LEU A 139 -2.93 -1.22 -3.25
N ARG A 140 -3.01 -2.55 -3.23
CA ARG A 140 -1.89 -3.39 -2.81
C ARG A 140 -0.67 -3.18 -3.72
N GLY A 141 -0.88 -3.05 -5.03
CA GLY A 141 0.18 -2.87 -6.02
C GLY A 141 0.73 -1.44 -6.14
N HIS A 142 -0.09 -0.41 -5.94
CA HIS A 142 0.24 0.99 -6.26
C HIS A 142 -0.20 1.99 -5.20
N GLY A 143 -0.92 1.53 -4.18
CA GLY A 143 -1.42 2.35 -3.10
C GLY A 143 -0.31 2.75 -2.12
N GLU A 144 -0.63 3.79 -1.36
CA GLU A 144 0.20 4.30 -0.30
C GLU A 144 0.07 3.36 0.90
N VAL A 145 1.21 2.97 1.49
CA VAL A 145 1.25 2.09 2.65
C VAL A 145 1.70 2.90 3.85
N ASP A 146 0.77 3.08 4.78
CA ASP A 146 1.07 3.67 6.08
C ASP A 146 1.99 2.73 6.89
N VAL A 147 3.12 3.28 7.32
CA VAL A 147 4.16 2.61 8.09
C VAL A 147 4.48 3.33 9.40
N GLU A 148 3.65 4.29 9.84
CA GLU A 148 3.85 5.05 11.07
C GLU A 148 4.12 4.13 12.27
N GLY A 149 3.23 3.16 12.51
CA GLY A 149 3.37 2.17 13.60
C GLY A 149 4.50 1.15 13.43
N ARG A 150 5.28 1.23 12.35
CA ARG A 150 6.47 0.41 12.09
C ARG A 150 7.75 1.24 12.02
N THR A 151 7.65 2.53 12.35
CA THR A 151 8.81 3.41 12.48
C THR A 151 9.38 3.33 13.88
N THR A 152 10.70 3.39 13.98
CA THR A 152 11.42 3.49 15.25
C THR A 152 12.40 4.64 15.16
N VAL A 153 12.40 5.49 16.17
CA VAL A 153 13.28 6.67 16.25
C VAL A 153 14.36 6.41 17.29
N THR A 154 15.61 6.62 16.91
CA THR A 154 16.76 6.43 17.81
C THR A 154 17.81 7.52 17.59
N PRO A 155 18.31 8.21 18.64
CA PRO A 155 17.95 8.02 20.04
C PRO A 155 16.61 8.69 20.40
N ASP A 156 15.87 8.10 21.35
CA ASP A 156 14.65 8.70 21.92
C ASP A 156 15.01 9.60 23.10
N ARG A 157 15.65 10.74 22.80
CA ARG A 157 16.03 11.77 23.77
C ARG A 157 15.96 13.16 23.14
N PRO A 158 15.91 14.23 23.94
CA PRO A 158 16.10 15.58 23.43
C PRO A 158 17.43 15.73 22.69
N LEU A 159 17.39 16.46 21.58
CA LEU A 159 18.51 16.70 20.68
C LEU A 159 18.88 18.17 20.64
N THR A 160 20.18 18.46 20.60
CA THR A 160 20.70 19.82 20.39
C THR A 160 21.11 20.06 18.95
N ASP A 161 21.52 21.29 18.63
CA ASP A 161 22.05 21.64 17.31
C ASP A 161 23.17 20.70 16.84
N GLY A 162 23.06 20.25 15.59
CA GLY A 162 23.99 19.32 14.94
C GLY A 162 23.89 17.86 15.38
N GLU A 163 23.08 17.54 16.41
CA GLU A 163 22.85 16.15 16.79
C GLU A 163 21.99 15.42 15.75
N THR A 164 22.19 14.11 15.68
CA THR A 164 21.55 13.24 14.70
C THR A 164 20.65 12.21 15.35
N LEU A 165 19.55 11.91 14.68
CA LEU A 165 18.71 10.74 14.96
C LEU A 165 18.56 9.90 13.69
N ASP A 166 18.33 8.61 13.89
CA ASP A 166 17.96 7.66 12.85
C ASP A 166 16.49 7.29 13.02
N VAL A 167 15.72 7.45 11.94
CA VAL A 167 14.38 6.90 11.76
C VAL A 167 14.51 5.62 10.95
N VAL A 168 14.19 4.49 11.57
CA VAL A 168 14.21 3.17 10.93
C VAL A 168 12.77 2.73 10.68
N VAL A 169 12.42 2.58 9.41
CA VAL A 169 11.16 1.99 8.94
C VAL A 169 11.43 0.52 8.66
N ARG A 170 10.82 -0.38 9.44
CA ARG A 170 10.99 -1.83 9.29
C ARG A 170 9.76 -2.52 8.71
N GLY A 171 10.00 -3.51 7.86
CA GLY A 171 9.07 -4.57 7.52
C GLY A 171 7.81 -4.05 6.85
N GLY A 172 7.77 -4.10 5.53
CA GLY A 172 6.58 -3.69 4.79
C GLY A 172 6.49 -4.23 3.37
N VAL A 173 5.61 -3.59 2.60
CA VAL A 173 5.55 -3.73 1.16
C VAL A 173 6.70 -2.93 0.59
N ALA A 174 7.51 -3.57 -0.26
CA ALA A 174 8.65 -2.89 -0.84
C ALA A 174 8.20 -1.81 -1.81
N ARG A 175 8.73 -0.60 -1.65
CA ARG A 175 8.33 0.62 -2.38
C ARG A 175 9.55 1.39 -2.85
N THR A 176 9.32 2.37 -3.71
CA THR A 176 10.38 3.19 -4.33
C THR A 176 10.59 4.52 -3.64
N HIS A 177 9.58 5.02 -2.91
CA HIS A 177 9.62 6.30 -2.21
C HIS A 177 9.10 6.16 -0.77
N LEU A 178 9.61 7.02 0.12
CA LEU A 178 9.16 7.19 1.50
C LEU A 178 8.80 8.65 1.72
N ARG A 179 7.53 8.93 1.98
CA ARG A 179 7.07 10.22 2.48
C ARG A 179 7.11 10.20 4.00
N LEU A 180 7.81 11.16 4.59
CA LEU A 180 7.98 11.28 6.04
C LEU A 180 7.56 12.67 6.49
N VAL A 181 6.72 12.75 7.52
CA VAL A 181 6.35 14.00 8.19
C VAL A 181 6.90 13.96 9.60
N LEU A 182 7.78 14.90 9.90
CA LEU A 182 8.44 14.99 11.20
C LEU A 182 7.81 16.13 12.01
N SER A 183 7.43 15.84 13.25
CA SER A 183 7.02 16.87 14.21
C SER A 183 8.18 17.19 15.15
N VAL A 184 8.52 18.47 15.18
CA VAL A 184 9.52 19.05 16.07
C VAL A 184 8.79 19.84 17.16
N ALA A 185 9.08 19.53 18.41
CA ALA A 185 8.59 20.24 19.58
C ALA A 185 9.76 20.59 20.50
N GLU A 186 9.59 21.62 21.32
CA GLU A 186 10.54 21.93 22.40
C GLU A 186 10.56 20.81 23.42
N ALA A 187 11.75 20.42 23.89
CA ALA A 187 11.87 19.43 24.95
C ALA A 187 11.31 19.92 26.28
N PHE A 188 11.36 21.25 26.51
CA PHE A 188 10.92 21.93 27.72
C PHE A 188 10.09 23.18 27.36
N PRO A 189 8.80 23.01 27.02
CA PRO A 189 7.96 24.08 26.46
C PRO A 189 7.74 25.27 27.41
N ASP A 190 7.92 25.08 28.72
CA ASP A 190 7.77 26.16 29.71
C ASP A 190 9.04 27.02 29.87
N THR A 191 10.15 26.64 29.25
CA THR A 191 11.47 27.24 29.52
C THR A 191 12.25 27.63 28.27
N GLN A 192 11.83 27.19 27.08
CA GLN A 192 12.53 27.41 25.82
C GLN A 192 11.52 27.86 24.77
N PHE A 193 11.97 28.70 23.82
CA PHE A 193 11.20 29.12 22.65
C PHE A 193 12.14 29.04 21.44
N CYS A 194 12.17 27.87 20.82
CA CYS A 194 13.13 27.51 19.77
C CYS A 194 12.45 27.25 18.43
N THR A 195 11.12 27.07 18.46
CA THR A 195 10.29 27.07 17.26
C THR A 195 9.84 28.50 16.94
N PRO A 196 9.82 28.94 15.66
CA PRO A 196 9.97 28.16 14.42
C PRO A 196 11.40 28.06 13.86
N ASP A 197 12.41 28.65 14.50
CA ASP A 197 13.78 28.76 13.97
C ASP A 197 14.56 27.42 13.93
N THR A 198 13.91 26.30 14.26
CA THR A 198 14.50 24.96 14.19
C THR A 198 14.15 24.30 12.87
N SER A 199 15.15 23.81 12.16
CA SER A 199 14.97 23.04 10.92
C SER A 199 15.68 21.69 10.96
N LEU A 200 15.34 20.81 10.02
CA LEU A 200 15.86 19.45 9.95
C LEU A 200 16.54 19.20 8.59
N ASP A 201 17.71 18.57 8.62
CA ASP A 201 18.33 18.01 7.42
C ASP A 201 18.06 16.51 7.36
N VAL A 202 17.42 16.03 6.29
CA VAL A 202 16.96 14.65 6.14
C VAL A 202 17.74 13.93 5.04
N ALA A 203 18.28 12.77 5.35
CA ALA A 203 19.09 11.95 4.44
C ALA A 203 18.69 10.47 4.52
N LEU A 204 18.81 9.73 3.42
CA LEU A 204 18.83 8.26 3.48
C LEU A 204 20.20 7.78 3.96
N ASP A 205 20.23 6.64 4.68
CA ASP A 205 21.47 6.11 5.23
C ASP A 205 22.54 5.89 4.13
N GLY A 206 23.78 6.28 4.44
CA GLY A 206 24.91 6.26 3.51
C GLY A 206 24.95 7.35 2.44
N GLY A 207 23.95 8.25 2.40
CA GLY A 207 23.85 9.36 1.44
C GLY A 207 24.20 10.74 2.01
N ARG A 208 24.31 11.73 1.12
CA ARG A 208 24.24 13.16 1.50
C ARG A 208 22.80 13.52 1.85
N ALA A 209 22.60 14.64 2.56
CA ALA A 209 21.27 15.19 2.82
C ALA A 209 20.48 15.26 1.50
N ALA A 210 19.35 14.56 1.47
CA ALA A 210 18.47 14.53 0.31
C ALA A 210 17.60 15.79 0.29
N VAL A 211 17.19 16.25 1.47
CA VAL A 211 16.40 17.47 1.68
C VAL A 211 16.95 18.19 2.91
N THR A 212 17.12 19.50 2.82
CA THR A 212 17.67 20.36 3.89
C THR A 212 16.63 21.40 4.28
N ASP A 213 16.78 21.95 5.49
CA ASP A 213 15.94 23.05 5.99
C ASP A 213 14.44 22.70 6.09
N VAL A 214 14.13 21.46 6.44
CA VAL A 214 12.76 20.96 6.59
C VAL A 214 12.16 21.49 7.89
N THR A 215 10.96 22.05 7.80
CA THR A 215 10.24 22.60 8.96
C THR A 215 9.34 21.56 9.65
N SER A 216 8.95 21.83 10.89
CA SER A 216 8.04 20.95 11.66
C SER A 216 6.70 20.78 10.94
N GLY A 217 6.28 19.54 10.72
CA GLY A 217 5.03 19.20 10.04
C GLY A 217 5.12 19.21 8.51
N GLU A 218 6.29 19.53 7.93
CA GLU A 218 6.50 19.48 6.49
C GLU A 218 6.70 18.03 6.02
N ALA A 219 6.09 17.69 4.88
CA ALA A 219 6.21 16.37 4.27
C ALA A 219 7.44 16.29 3.37
N VAL A 220 8.34 15.36 3.69
CA VAL A 220 9.57 15.10 2.94
C VAL A 220 9.41 13.82 2.13
N ASP A 221 9.61 13.89 0.82
CA ASP A 221 9.58 12.71 -0.06
C ASP A 221 11.00 12.23 -0.39
N LEU A 222 11.34 11.01 0.02
CA LEU A 222 12.67 10.44 -0.06
C LEU A 222 12.69 9.29 -1.07
N PRO A 223 13.42 9.41 -2.20
CA PRO A 223 13.56 8.33 -3.16
C PRO A 223 14.49 7.24 -2.61
N LEU A 224 13.99 6.02 -2.41
CA LEU A 224 14.75 4.90 -1.82
C LEU A 224 15.80 4.30 -2.77
N GLY A 225 15.89 4.79 -4.01
CA GLY A 225 16.83 4.30 -5.02
C GLY A 225 16.52 2.88 -5.52
N GLY A 226 15.27 2.43 -5.38
CA GLY A 226 14.81 1.11 -5.79
C GLY A 226 13.73 0.56 -4.86
N VAL A 227 13.26 -0.64 -5.18
CA VAL A 227 12.24 -1.36 -4.39
C VAL A 227 12.90 -1.90 -3.12
N ARG A 228 12.63 -1.28 -1.96
CA ARG A 228 13.19 -1.70 -0.66
C ARG A 228 12.08 -1.94 0.38
N PRO A 229 12.15 -3.03 1.17
CA PRO A 229 11.17 -3.32 2.22
C PRO A 229 11.44 -2.53 3.52
N ASP A 230 12.67 -2.04 3.68
CA ASP A 230 13.15 -1.31 4.85
C ASP A 230 13.83 -0.02 4.39
N ALA A 231 13.72 1.03 5.21
CA ALA A 231 14.40 2.30 4.99
C ALA A 231 15.00 2.81 6.30
N ARG A 232 16.22 3.35 6.23
CA ARG A 232 16.83 4.08 7.34
C ARG A 232 17.08 5.50 6.87
N VAL A 233 16.51 6.45 7.61
CA VAL A 233 16.61 7.88 7.37
C VAL A 233 17.39 8.48 8.52
N ARG A 234 18.48 9.19 8.21
CA ARG A 234 19.22 10.00 9.16
C ARG A 234 18.67 11.42 9.12
N VAL A 235 18.34 11.97 10.28
CA VAL A 235 17.88 13.35 10.44
C VAL A 235 18.86 14.09 11.32
N VAL A 236 19.31 15.25 10.88
CA VAL A 236 20.18 16.16 11.65
C VAL A 236 19.33 17.35 12.09
N VAL A 237 19.39 17.69 13.38
CA VAL A 237 18.66 18.84 13.92
C VAL A 237 19.50 20.09 13.77
N ARG A 238 18.91 21.16 13.23
CA ARG A 238 19.48 22.51 13.19
C ARG A 238 18.68 23.40 14.12
N ALA A 239 19.27 23.79 15.23
CA ALA A 239 18.58 24.57 16.26
C ALA A 239 19.45 25.73 16.76
N PRO A 240 18.86 26.80 17.31
CA PRO A 240 19.64 27.83 17.99
C PRO A 240 20.44 27.27 19.18
N HIS A 241 21.54 27.92 19.52
CA HIS A 241 22.38 27.48 20.64
C HIS A 241 21.60 27.43 21.97
N GLY A 242 21.74 26.31 22.70
CA GLY A 242 21.06 26.09 23.98
C GLY A 242 19.65 25.48 23.87
N CYS A 243 19.10 25.38 22.66
CA CYS A 243 17.82 24.72 22.41
C CYS A 243 17.93 23.21 22.48
N GLN A 244 16.92 22.59 23.09
CA GLN A 244 16.75 21.14 23.10
C GLN A 244 15.41 20.78 22.47
N MET A 245 15.46 19.96 21.43
CA MET A 245 14.31 19.65 20.58
C MET A 245 13.96 18.18 20.71
N ARG A 246 12.66 17.88 20.77
CA ARG A 246 12.12 16.54 20.64
C ARG A 246 11.57 16.38 19.22
N VAL A 247 12.15 15.46 18.47
CA VAL A 247 11.69 15.12 17.11
C VAL A 247 10.94 13.80 17.17
N THR A 248 9.77 13.79 16.56
CA THR A 248 8.87 12.62 16.50
C THR A 248 8.40 12.43 15.07
N VAL A 249 8.09 11.19 14.69
CA VAL A 249 7.48 10.90 13.39
C VAL A 249 5.98 11.09 13.55
N HIS A 250 5.41 12.05 12.82
CA HIS A 250 3.96 12.26 12.80
C HIS A 250 3.29 11.36 11.76
N ASP A 251 3.89 11.25 10.57
CA ASP A 251 3.33 10.43 9.49
C ASP A 251 4.49 9.80 8.71
N ALA A 252 4.30 8.56 8.26
CA ALA A 252 5.26 7.84 7.45
C ALA A 252 4.54 6.93 6.46
N VAL A 253 4.74 7.20 5.18
CA VAL A 253 4.03 6.53 4.09
C VAL A 253 5.00 6.06 3.02
N LEU A 254 4.97 4.76 2.70
CA LEU A 254 5.70 4.19 1.58
C LEU A 254 4.84 4.22 0.31
N HIS A 255 5.39 4.67 -0.83
CA HIS A 255 4.64 4.80 -2.08
C HIS A 255 5.49 4.56 -3.34
N GLY A 256 4.77 4.47 -4.48
CA GLY A 256 5.31 4.24 -5.83
C GLY A 256 5.53 2.80 -6.22
#